data_AF-Q8STP9-F1
#
_entry.id   AF-Q8STP9-F1
#
_cell.length_a   1.000
_cell.length_b   1.000
_cell.length_c   1.000
_cell.angle_alpha   90.00
_cell.angle_beta   90.00
_cell.angle_gamma   90.00
#
_symmetry.space_group_name_H-M   'P 1'
#
loop_
_entity.id
_entity.type
_entity.pdbx_description
1 polymer ?
#
loop_
_entity_poly.entity_id
_entity_poly.type
_entity_poly.pdbx_seq_one_letter_code
_entity_poly.pdbx_strand_id
1 'polypeptide(L)'
;MCHGDGIQGWSGESEHLNYGEIERRRKEKVDKLAYRLLAEREKANKSIEEELQRLFDEERSLVEDVSTDVLFEEAQGHGSAALGDPGPSTDIQNETTETQTPCLTNIPFSDELVSRFILSRAYVSIEENIGREKLVMPKIVQTQTKIQINKRLTQVSGRTGQVKKIFNVLEEYSHSYVFIETFVLKIIEQGRLQVSSCPGSYREFAELFCRFYSPELMEYFRVILFTKDASASTIKGIYGIYFGVLEIQENSDEAWFFIASVLNSRQNELSCYVVECFFSILGDLLFRVCRTPFFKLVEYVKKYYFAEMSNEPCRIRLSSIFARYGM
;
A
#
# COMPACT_ATOMS: atom_id res chain seq x y z
N MET A 1 71.08 -21.08 -4.99
CA MET A 1 70.73 -19.94 -5.89
C MET A 1 69.23 -20.04 -6.13
N CYS A 2 68.34 -19.54 -5.27
CA CYS A 2 68.11 -18.17 -4.78
C CYS A 2 67.60 -17.23 -5.89
N HIS A 3 66.28 -17.14 -6.00
CA HIS A 3 65.40 -15.94 -5.95
C HIS A 3 64.00 -16.43 -6.39
N GLY A 4 62.90 -16.28 -5.66
CA GLY A 4 62.53 -15.21 -4.74
C GLY A 4 61.62 -14.25 -5.50
N ASP A 5 60.30 -14.37 -5.29
CA ASP A 5 59.43 -13.22 -5.02
C ASP A 5 58.07 -13.71 -4.54
N GLY A 6 57.76 -13.34 -3.30
CA GLY A 6 56.48 -13.57 -2.66
C GLY A 6 55.51 -12.42 -2.94
N ILE A 7 54.22 -12.71 -2.80
CA ILE A 7 53.24 -11.68 -2.44
C ILE A 7 52.53 -12.13 -1.18
N GLN A 8 52.70 -11.25 -0.19
CA GLN A 8 52.15 -11.16 1.15
C GLN A 8 50.69 -11.57 1.30
N GLY A 9 50.45 -12.19 2.45
CA GLY A 9 49.15 -12.68 2.88
C GLY A 9 48.10 -11.59 3.06
N TRP A 10 46.88 -11.99 2.77
CA TRP A 10 45.67 -11.46 3.39
C TRP A 10 45.25 -12.45 4.47
N SER A 11 45.77 -12.27 5.67
CA SER A 11 45.17 -12.81 6.89
C SER A 11 43.96 -11.94 7.23
N GLY A 12 42.88 -12.10 6.47
CA GLY A 12 41.56 -11.66 6.89
C GLY A 12 40.99 -12.76 7.78
N GLU A 13 41.27 -12.68 9.08
CA GLU A 13 40.53 -13.43 10.08
C GLU A 13 39.05 -13.06 9.95
N SER A 14 38.30 -13.89 9.22
CA SER A 14 36.85 -13.88 9.21
C SER A 14 36.40 -14.36 10.59
N GLU A 15 36.29 -13.45 11.56
CA GLU A 15 35.52 -13.67 12.77
C GLU A 15 34.10 -14.10 12.35
N HIS A 16 33.83 -15.40 12.43
CA HIS A 16 32.48 -15.95 12.35
C HIS A 16 31.72 -15.43 13.58
N LEU A 17 31.15 -14.22 13.44
CA LEU A 17 30.28 -13.64 14.45
C LEU A 17 29.15 -14.63 14.73
N ASN A 18 29.09 -15.09 15.97
CA ASN A 18 28.04 -15.97 16.46
C ASN A 18 26.69 -15.34 16.16
N TYR A 19 25.75 -16.09 15.58
CA TYR A 19 24.40 -15.61 15.24
C TYR A 19 23.72 -14.88 16.40
N GLY A 20 23.99 -15.29 17.64
CA GLY A 20 23.51 -14.60 18.84
C GLY A 20 24.02 -13.17 19.03
N GLU A 21 25.24 -12.85 18.60
CA GLU A 21 25.79 -11.48 18.66
C GLU A 21 25.26 -10.59 17.53
N ILE A 22 25.01 -11.17 16.35
CA ILE A 22 24.35 -10.47 15.25
C ILE A 22 22.93 -10.06 15.65
N GLU A 23 22.19 -10.97 16.28
CA GLU A 23 20.82 -10.71 16.74
C GLU A 23 20.78 -9.71 17.89
N ARG A 24 21.75 -9.76 18.82
CA ARG A 24 21.89 -8.77 19.90
C ARG A 24 22.17 -7.37 19.34
N ARG A 25 23.10 -7.24 18.39
CA ARG A 25 23.42 -5.95 17.75
C ARG A 25 22.26 -5.41 16.91
N ARG A 26 21.47 -6.28 16.28
CA ARG A 26 20.23 -5.88 15.59
C ARG A 26 19.20 -5.33 16.56
N LYS A 27 18.96 -6.05 17.66
CA LYS A 27 18.02 -5.62 18.70
C LYS A 27 18.41 -4.27 19.32
N GLU A 28 19.68 -4.09 19.66
CA GLU A 28 20.19 -2.81 20.19
C GLU A 28 20.04 -1.65 19.19
N LYS A 29 20.20 -1.90 17.88
CA LYS A 29 19.98 -0.86 16.85
C LYS A 29 18.50 -0.51 16.73
N VAL A 30 17.61 -1.50 16.79
CA VAL A 30 16.16 -1.27 16.75
C VAL A 30 15.71 -0.51 18.00
N ASP A 31 16.18 -0.90 19.18
CA ASP A 31 15.82 -0.24 20.44
C ASP A 31 16.31 1.22 20.46
N LYS A 32 17.53 1.50 19.95
CA LYS A 32 18.03 2.88 19.79
C LYS A 32 17.23 3.70 18.79
N LEU A 33 16.78 3.10 17.69
CA LEU A 33 15.95 3.78 16.70
C LEU A 33 14.56 4.08 17.26
N ALA A 34 13.97 3.11 17.97
CA ALA A 34 12.69 3.27 18.65
C ALA A 34 12.74 4.39 19.70
N TYR A 35 13.81 4.45 20.50
CA TYR A 35 14.01 5.52 21.47
C TYR A 35 14.13 6.90 20.81
N ARG A 36 14.86 7.00 19.69
CA ARG A 36 14.98 8.25 18.93
C ARG A 36 13.63 8.71 18.39
N LEU A 37 12.85 7.80 17.80
CA LEU A 37 11.53 8.11 17.26
C LEU A 37 10.54 8.53 18.35
N LEU A 38 10.61 7.91 19.53
CA LEU A 38 9.82 8.34 20.69
C LEU A 38 10.18 9.75 21.13
N ALA A 39 11.47 10.09 21.22
CA ALA A 39 11.91 11.42 21.59
C ALA A 39 11.53 12.49 20.54
N GLU A 40 11.61 12.16 19.25
CA GLU A 40 11.15 13.04 18.17
C GLU A 40 9.64 13.26 18.24
N ARG A 41 8.86 12.21 18.54
CA ARG A 41 7.41 12.31 18.72
C ARG A 41 7.03 13.16 19.93
N GLU A 42 7.69 12.98 21.07
CA GLU A 42 7.45 13.81 22.27
C GLU A 42 7.74 15.30 21.99
N LYS A 43 8.81 15.59 21.25
CA LYS A 43 9.14 16.96 20.83
C LYS A 43 8.09 17.54 19.89
N ALA A 44 7.62 16.75 18.92
CA ALA A 44 6.57 17.17 18.00
C ALA A 44 5.26 17.44 18.73
N ASN A 45 4.83 16.54 19.63
CA ASN A 45 3.63 16.72 20.43
C ASN A 45 3.70 17.98 21.29
N LYS A 46 4.84 18.25 21.93
CA LYS A 46 5.03 19.47 22.71
C LYS A 46 4.93 20.73 21.85
N SER A 47 5.49 20.70 20.64
CA SER A 47 5.38 21.81 19.69
C SER A 47 3.92 22.08 19.29
N ILE A 48 3.14 21.01 19.07
CA ILE A 48 1.71 21.10 18.72
C ILE A 48 0.92 21.67 19.90
N GLU A 49 1.20 21.22 21.13
CA GLU A 49 0.55 21.77 22.34
C GLU A 49 0.85 23.27 22.53
N GLU A 50 2.10 23.69 22.30
CA GLU A 50 2.48 25.11 22.35
C GLU A 50 1.78 25.95 21.27
N GLU A 51 1.60 25.41 20.06
CA GLU A 51 0.90 26.07 18.96
C GLU A 51 -0.61 26.18 19.20
N LEU A 52 -1.24 25.11 19.70
CA LEU A 52 -2.65 25.14 20.10
C LEU A 52 -2.89 26.17 21.21
N GLN A 53 -1.99 26.27 22.19
CA GLN A 53 -2.12 27.26 23.25
C GLN A 53 -2.05 28.70 22.71
N ARG A 54 -1.16 28.97 21.73
CA ARG A 54 -1.10 30.28 21.07
C ARG A 54 -2.39 30.62 20.33
N LEU A 55 -2.95 29.66 19.59
CA LEU A 55 -4.21 29.86 18.88
C LEU A 55 -5.36 30.17 19.84
N PHE A 56 -5.41 29.48 21.00
CA PHE A 56 -6.40 29.79 22.04
C PHE A 56 -6.21 31.18 22.65
N ASP A 57 -4.97 31.62 22.88
CA ASP A 57 -4.69 32.95 23.42
C ASP A 57 -5.02 34.06 22.39
N GLU A 58 -4.78 33.81 21.09
CA GLU A 58 -5.18 34.70 20.00
C GLU A 58 -6.71 34.80 19.88
N GLU A 59 -7.44 33.68 19.92
CA GLU A 59 -8.90 33.66 19.88
C GLU A 59 -9.51 34.41 21.07
N ARG A 60 -8.91 34.27 22.26
CA ARG A 60 -9.35 35.02 23.45
C ARG A 60 -9.10 36.53 23.33
N SER A 61 -7.99 36.95 22.73
CA SER A 61 -7.70 38.37 22.50
C SER A 61 -8.71 39.02 21.54
N LEU A 62 -9.14 38.29 20.50
CA LEU A 62 -10.12 38.76 19.53
C LEU A 62 -11.53 38.92 20.12
N VAL A 63 -11.89 38.08 21.10
CA VAL A 63 -13.18 38.19 21.80
C VAL A 63 -13.20 39.35 22.81
N GLU A 64 -12.05 39.69 23.40
CA GLU A 64 -11.94 40.83 24.32
C GLU A 64 -11.98 42.19 23.59
N ASP A 65 -11.51 42.28 22.34
CA ASP A 65 -11.58 43.51 21.52
C ASP A 65 -12.99 43.81 20.94
N VAL A 66 -13.84 42.79 20.75
CA VAL A 66 -15.21 42.95 20.20
C VAL A 66 -16.23 43.43 21.27
N SER A 67 -15.88 43.41 22.55
CA SER A 67 -16.77 43.82 23.65
C SER A 67 -16.84 45.35 23.86
N THR A 68 -16.08 46.15 23.11
CA THR A 68 -15.96 47.60 23.35
C THR A 68 -16.65 48.50 22.31
N ASP A 69 -17.24 47.95 21.25
CA ASP A 69 -17.72 48.74 20.09
C ASP A 69 -19.16 48.42 19.63
N VAL A 70 -20.07 48.15 20.57
CA VAL A 70 -21.52 48.04 20.26
C VAL A 70 -22.36 48.91 21.21
N LEU A 71 -22.23 50.22 21.04
CA LEU A 71 -23.25 51.21 21.39
C LEU A 71 -23.25 52.27 20.27
N PHE A 72 -24.44 52.67 19.80
CA PHE A 72 -24.76 53.39 18.54
C PHE A 72 -24.91 52.43 17.34
N GLU A 73 -26.02 52.34 16.61
CA GLU A 73 -27.09 53.32 16.36
C GLU A 73 -28.36 52.59 15.84
N GLU A 74 -29.52 53.18 16.13
CA GLU A 74 -30.85 52.73 15.70
C GLU A 74 -31.22 53.16 14.26
N ALA A 75 -32.17 52.42 13.69
CA ALA A 75 -33.34 52.90 12.91
C ALA A 75 -33.30 53.00 11.35
N GLN A 76 -34.38 52.41 10.79
CA GLN A 76 -35.03 52.64 9.47
C GLN A 76 -34.28 52.12 8.22
N GLY A 77 -34.89 51.58 7.15
CA GLY A 77 -36.28 51.42 6.73
C GLY A 77 -36.32 50.70 5.36
N HIS A 78 -37.54 50.38 4.89
CA HIS A 78 -37.89 49.67 3.65
C HIS A 78 -37.15 50.07 2.35
N GLY A 79 -36.98 49.12 1.41
CA GLY A 79 -36.75 49.44 0.00
C GLY A 79 -36.41 48.24 -0.89
N SER A 80 -36.89 48.24 -2.13
CA SER A 80 -36.92 47.13 -3.08
C SER A 80 -35.91 47.30 -4.23
N ALA A 81 -35.62 46.18 -4.90
CA ALA A 81 -35.25 46.02 -6.33
C ALA A 81 -33.79 46.27 -6.83
N ALA A 82 -33.30 45.22 -7.51
CA ALA A 82 -32.61 45.17 -8.82
C ALA A 82 -31.10 45.48 -8.98
N LEU A 83 -30.44 44.47 -9.58
CA LEU A 83 -29.41 44.49 -10.66
C LEU A 83 -28.09 45.28 -10.48
N GLY A 84 -26.97 44.56 -10.61
CA GLY A 84 -25.68 45.16 -10.98
C GLY A 84 -24.44 44.29 -10.71
N ASP A 85 -23.90 43.73 -11.79
CA ASP A 85 -22.56 43.17 -12.09
C ASP A 85 -21.45 43.03 -10.99
N PRO A 86 -20.62 41.96 -11.04
CA PRO A 86 -19.56 41.69 -10.07
C PRO A 86 -18.21 42.27 -10.49
N GLY A 87 -17.53 42.94 -9.57
CA GLY A 87 -16.12 43.33 -9.66
C GLY A 87 -15.34 42.82 -8.45
N PRO A 88 -14.05 42.47 -8.60
CA PRO A 88 -13.42 41.38 -7.87
C PRO A 88 -12.86 41.83 -6.52
N SER A 89 -13.32 41.19 -5.44
CA SER A 89 -12.68 41.25 -4.13
C SER A 89 -11.80 40.03 -3.93
N THR A 90 -10.51 40.34 -3.77
CA THR A 90 -9.38 39.50 -3.40
C THR A 90 -9.66 38.79 -2.08
N ASP A 91 -10.06 37.51 -2.16
CA ASP A 91 -10.04 36.63 -0.99
C ASP A 91 -8.73 35.86 -0.93
N ILE A 92 -8.04 36.13 0.16
CA ILE A 92 -6.78 35.57 0.61
C ILE A 92 -7.03 34.08 0.90
N GLN A 93 -6.60 33.22 -0.02
CA GLN A 93 -6.45 31.79 0.26
C GLN A 93 -5.19 31.60 1.14
N ASN A 94 -5.39 31.55 2.45
CA ASN A 94 -4.45 30.88 3.34
C ASN A 94 -4.69 29.37 3.21
N GLU A 95 -4.08 28.75 2.20
CA GLU A 95 -3.86 27.31 2.20
C GLU A 95 -2.80 27.00 3.27
N THR A 96 -3.26 26.68 4.48
CA THR A 96 -2.43 26.00 5.48
C THR A 96 -2.07 24.64 4.90
N THR A 97 -0.94 24.57 4.21
CA THR A 97 -0.35 23.33 3.70
C THR A 97 0.20 22.58 4.90
N GLU A 98 -0.69 21.92 5.65
CA GLU A 98 -0.28 20.85 6.56
C GLU A 98 0.52 19.87 5.73
N THR A 99 1.82 19.82 6.02
CA THR A 99 2.78 18.99 5.31
C THR A 99 2.50 17.55 5.71
N GLN A 100 1.47 16.95 5.11
CA GLN A 100 1.14 15.55 5.31
C GLN A 100 2.38 14.75 4.90
N THR A 101 2.96 14.05 5.88
CA THR A 101 4.07 13.14 5.65
C THR A 101 3.64 12.15 4.56
N PRO A 102 4.34 12.08 3.41
CA PRO A 102 3.88 11.28 2.29
C PRO A 102 3.79 9.82 2.71
N CYS A 103 2.60 9.22 2.52
CA CYS A 103 2.42 7.79 2.75
C CYS A 103 3.34 7.01 1.82
N LEU A 104 4.27 6.24 2.40
CA LEU A 104 5.23 5.45 1.61
C LEU A 104 4.53 4.24 0.99
N THR A 105 4.39 4.26 -0.33
CA THR A 105 3.85 3.17 -1.13
C THR A 105 4.91 2.62 -2.08
N ASN A 106 4.77 1.36 -2.49
CA ASN A 106 5.75 0.70 -3.38
C ASN A 106 5.65 1.14 -4.84
N ILE A 107 4.51 1.73 -5.23
CA ILE A 107 4.34 2.50 -6.46
C ILE A 107 3.53 3.76 -6.17
N PRO A 108 3.65 4.82 -6.97
CA PRO A 108 2.82 6.00 -6.85
C PRO A 108 1.35 5.64 -7.11
N PHE A 109 0.48 6.13 -6.23
CA PHE A 109 -0.96 6.02 -6.31
C PHE A 109 -1.60 7.41 -6.17
N SER A 110 -2.84 7.54 -6.64
CA SER A 110 -3.61 8.76 -6.45
C SER A 110 -4.00 8.92 -4.98
N ASP A 111 -4.15 10.16 -4.53
CA ASP A 111 -4.58 10.48 -3.16
C ASP A 111 -5.93 9.82 -2.80
N GLU A 112 -6.82 9.69 -3.78
CA GLU A 112 -8.10 8.99 -3.64
C GLU A 112 -7.91 7.49 -3.29
N LEU A 113 -6.93 6.79 -3.89
CA LEU A 113 -6.68 5.40 -3.56
C LEU A 113 -6.02 5.28 -2.17
N VAL A 114 -5.07 6.16 -1.88
CA VAL A 114 -4.37 6.20 -0.59
C VAL A 114 -5.37 6.44 0.54
N SER A 115 -6.24 7.44 0.42
CA SER A 115 -7.26 7.75 1.40
C SER A 115 -8.28 6.61 1.56
N ARG A 116 -8.74 6.02 0.45
CA ARG A 116 -9.77 4.97 0.47
C ARG A 116 -9.27 3.64 1.02
N PHE A 117 -8.07 3.21 0.66
CA PHE A 117 -7.59 1.86 0.97
C PHE A 117 -6.44 1.81 1.97
N ILE A 118 -5.59 2.84 2.06
CA ILE A 118 -4.38 2.77 2.90
C ILE A 118 -4.60 3.46 4.24
N LEU A 119 -5.17 4.67 4.21
CA LEU A 119 -5.45 5.47 5.41
C LEU A 119 -6.87 5.23 5.95
N SER A 120 -7.42 4.04 5.71
CA SER A 120 -8.79 3.70 6.09
C SER A 120 -8.90 3.41 7.58
N ARG A 121 -10.01 3.82 8.20
CA ARG A 121 -10.33 3.45 9.60
C ARG A 121 -10.50 1.93 9.76
N ALA A 122 -10.93 1.25 8.69
CA ALA A 122 -11.10 -0.19 8.67
C ALA A 122 -9.75 -0.89 8.90
N TYR A 123 -8.68 -0.47 8.21
CA TYR A 123 -7.35 -1.01 8.41
C TYR A 123 -6.85 -0.81 9.85
N VAL A 124 -7.00 0.40 10.40
CA VAL A 124 -6.60 0.69 11.80
C VAL A 124 -7.31 -0.26 12.78
N SER A 125 -8.61 -0.46 12.61
CA SER A 125 -9.36 -1.39 13.46
C SER A 125 -8.87 -2.84 13.33
N ILE A 126 -8.45 -3.27 12.14
CA ILE A 126 -7.92 -4.62 11.91
C ILE A 126 -6.58 -4.80 12.63
N GLU A 127 -5.67 -3.82 12.54
CA GLU A 127 -4.38 -3.83 13.26
C GLU A 127 -4.59 -3.88 14.79
N GLU A 128 -5.52 -3.10 15.32
CA GLU A 128 -5.88 -3.14 16.74
C GLU A 128 -6.42 -4.51 17.16
N ASN A 129 -7.26 -5.13 16.31
CA ASN A 129 -7.79 -6.47 16.57
C ASN A 129 -6.69 -7.54 16.55
N ILE A 130 -5.76 -7.47 15.60
CA ILE A 130 -4.56 -8.32 15.56
C ILE A 130 -3.75 -8.14 16.84
N GLY A 131 -3.49 -6.90 17.26
CA GLY A 131 -2.74 -6.58 18.47
C GLY A 131 -3.40 -7.14 19.74
N ARG A 132 -4.71 -6.90 19.90
CA ARG A 132 -5.49 -7.42 21.04
C ARG A 132 -5.50 -8.94 21.07
N GLU A 133 -5.74 -9.59 19.94
CA GLU A 133 -5.80 -11.04 19.89
C GLU A 133 -4.44 -11.68 20.21
N LYS A 134 -3.33 -11.11 19.72
CA LYS A 134 -1.97 -11.57 20.07
C LYS A 134 -1.65 -11.45 21.56
N LEU A 135 -2.22 -10.48 22.26
CA LEU A 135 -2.00 -10.32 23.71
C LEU A 135 -2.72 -11.40 24.53
N VAL A 136 -3.91 -11.83 24.08
CA VAL A 136 -4.75 -12.79 24.81
C VAL A 136 -4.49 -14.23 24.38
N MET A 137 -4.16 -14.46 23.11
CA MET A 137 -3.95 -15.80 22.56
C MET A 137 -2.68 -16.45 23.15
N PRO A 138 -2.73 -17.72 23.62
CA PRO A 138 -1.53 -18.42 24.08
C PRO A 138 -0.44 -18.47 23.00
N LYS A 139 0.82 -18.15 23.36
CA LYS A 139 1.96 -18.11 22.42
C LYS A 139 2.14 -19.40 21.62
N ILE A 140 1.80 -20.55 22.22
CA ILE A 140 1.88 -21.85 21.56
C ILE A 140 0.90 -21.95 20.38
N VAL A 141 -0.31 -21.41 20.52
CA VAL A 141 -1.34 -21.38 19.47
C VAL A 141 -0.94 -20.41 18.36
N GLN A 142 -0.41 -19.24 18.71
CA GLN A 142 0.14 -18.29 17.72
C GLN A 142 1.26 -18.94 16.88
N THR A 143 2.18 -19.63 17.56
CA THR A 143 3.31 -20.32 16.92
C THR A 143 2.83 -21.46 16.02
N GLN A 144 1.88 -22.27 16.49
CA GLN A 144 1.30 -23.35 15.72
C GLN A 144 0.60 -22.83 14.46
N THR A 145 -0.23 -21.79 14.59
CA THR A 145 -0.91 -21.12 13.48
C THR A 145 0.09 -20.69 12.42
N LYS A 146 1.17 -20.00 12.83
CA LYS A 146 2.24 -19.57 11.93
C LYS A 146 2.96 -20.73 11.26
N ILE A 147 3.27 -21.80 11.98
CA ILE A 147 3.91 -23.00 11.42
C ILE A 147 3.02 -23.64 10.35
N GLN A 148 1.72 -23.80 10.64
CA GLN A 148 0.79 -24.43 9.70
C GLN A 148 0.64 -23.58 8.44
N ILE A 149 0.37 -22.28 8.58
CA ILE A 149 0.26 -21.36 7.44
C ILE A 149 1.53 -21.40 6.58
N ASN A 150 2.71 -21.28 7.20
CA ASN A 150 3.98 -21.28 6.48
C ASN A 150 4.22 -22.59 5.72
N LYS A 151 3.98 -23.72 6.39
CA LYS A 151 4.14 -25.05 5.81
C LYS A 151 3.20 -25.26 4.63
N ARG A 152 1.92 -24.87 4.77
CA ARG A 152 0.92 -25.12 3.73
C ARG A 152 1.05 -24.17 2.54
N LEU A 153 1.34 -22.90 2.77
CA LEU A 153 1.52 -21.94 1.66
C LEU A 153 2.76 -22.24 0.81
N THR A 154 3.81 -22.82 1.40
CA THR A 154 4.98 -23.30 0.64
C THR A 154 4.64 -24.48 -0.28
N GLN A 155 3.54 -25.19 -0.01
CA GLN A 155 3.11 -26.36 -0.77
C GLN A 155 2.15 -26.02 -1.92
N VAL A 156 1.64 -24.80 -2.03
CA VAL A 156 0.69 -24.43 -3.11
C VAL A 156 1.34 -24.70 -4.48
N SER A 157 0.64 -25.42 -5.35
CA SER A 157 1.06 -25.66 -6.74
C SER A 157 -0.16 -25.97 -7.61
N GLY A 158 0.01 -25.96 -8.94
CA GLY A 158 -1.05 -26.23 -9.92
C GLY A 158 -1.57 -27.68 -9.98
N ARG A 159 -1.28 -28.52 -8.97
CA ARG A 159 -1.82 -29.88 -8.90
C ARG A 159 -3.30 -29.84 -8.51
N THR A 160 -4.13 -30.48 -9.32
CA THR A 160 -5.59 -30.57 -9.11
C THR A 160 -5.94 -30.98 -7.68
N GLY A 161 -6.80 -30.19 -7.04
CA GLY A 161 -7.29 -30.45 -5.67
C GLY A 161 -6.32 -30.12 -4.55
N GLN A 162 -5.11 -29.63 -4.84
CA GLN A 162 -4.16 -29.25 -3.80
C GLN A 162 -4.59 -28.00 -3.03
N VAL A 163 -5.10 -26.97 -3.72
CA VAL A 163 -5.66 -25.77 -3.09
C VAL A 163 -6.75 -26.15 -2.09
N LYS A 164 -7.68 -27.04 -2.46
CA LYS A 164 -8.73 -27.55 -1.57
C LYS A 164 -8.16 -28.30 -0.36
N LYS A 165 -7.13 -29.14 -0.54
CA LYS A 165 -6.47 -29.84 0.58
C LYS A 165 -5.81 -28.87 1.55
N ILE A 166 -5.17 -27.81 1.04
CA ILE A 166 -4.55 -26.77 1.86
C ILE A 166 -5.63 -25.98 2.62
N PHE A 167 -6.70 -25.59 1.92
CA PHE A 167 -7.84 -24.90 2.53
C PHE A 167 -8.41 -25.68 3.72
N ASN A 168 -8.75 -26.96 3.53
CA ASN A 168 -9.31 -27.79 4.60
C ASN A 168 -8.42 -27.92 5.84
N VAL A 169 -7.10 -27.78 5.70
CA VAL A 169 -6.17 -27.80 6.85
C VAL A 169 -6.09 -26.45 7.53
N LEU A 170 -6.18 -25.36 6.77
CA LEU A 170 -6.03 -24.01 7.29
C LEU A 170 -7.36 -23.41 7.79
N GLU A 171 -8.50 -23.98 7.41
CA GLU A 171 -9.84 -23.56 7.80
C GLU A 171 -10.01 -23.44 9.32
N GLU A 172 -9.46 -24.36 10.11
CA GLU A 172 -9.55 -24.34 11.57
C GLU A 172 -8.90 -23.08 12.21
N TYR A 173 -7.98 -22.42 11.50
CA TYR A 173 -7.31 -21.20 11.97
C TYR A 173 -7.97 -19.92 11.43
N SER A 174 -8.82 -20.03 10.42
CA SER A 174 -9.25 -18.90 9.57
C SER A 174 -10.09 -17.83 10.28
N HIS A 175 -10.62 -18.14 11.46
CA HIS A 175 -11.47 -17.22 12.24
C HIS A 175 -10.68 -16.19 13.07
N SER A 176 -9.35 -16.29 13.09
CA SER A 176 -8.48 -15.45 13.92
C SER A 176 -7.88 -14.28 13.14
N TYR A 177 -7.72 -13.12 13.78
CA TYR A 177 -6.94 -12.00 13.27
C TYR A 177 -5.44 -12.31 13.13
N VAL A 178 -4.87 -13.14 14.03
CA VAL A 178 -3.51 -13.69 13.88
C VAL A 178 -3.38 -14.50 12.60
N PHE A 179 -4.44 -15.22 12.18
CA PHE A 179 -4.46 -15.88 10.88
C PHE A 179 -4.43 -14.87 9.74
N ILE A 180 -5.29 -13.84 9.76
CA ILE A 180 -5.32 -12.79 8.72
C ILE A 180 -3.92 -12.22 8.48
N GLU A 181 -3.26 -11.75 9.55
CA GLU A 181 -1.91 -11.19 9.45
C GLU A 181 -0.92 -12.21 8.87
N THR A 182 -0.88 -13.40 9.46
CA THR A 182 0.13 -14.40 9.12
C THR A 182 -0.07 -14.92 7.70
N PHE A 183 -1.31 -15.12 7.28
CA PHE A 183 -1.69 -15.54 5.94
C PHE A 183 -1.31 -14.48 4.91
N VAL A 184 -1.67 -13.22 5.12
CA VAL A 184 -1.33 -12.12 4.19
C VAL A 184 0.17 -11.95 4.05
N LEU A 185 0.91 -11.91 5.16
CA LEU A 185 2.37 -11.79 5.13
C LEU A 185 3.01 -12.93 4.34
N LYS A 186 2.49 -14.16 4.52
CA LYS A 186 3.03 -15.33 3.85
C LYS A 186 2.60 -15.43 2.38
N ILE A 187 1.39 -15.00 2.03
CA ILE A 187 0.94 -14.89 0.64
C ILE A 187 1.83 -13.92 -0.14
N ILE A 188 2.11 -12.73 0.42
CA ILE A 188 3.01 -11.75 -0.21
C ILE A 188 4.43 -12.33 -0.33
N GLU A 189 4.91 -13.07 0.67
CA GLU A 189 6.19 -13.77 0.58
C GLU A 189 6.20 -14.79 -0.57
N GLN A 190 5.14 -15.59 -0.75
CA GLN A 190 5.04 -16.52 -1.88
C GLN A 190 4.92 -15.80 -3.23
N GLY A 191 4.29 -14.63 -3.27
CA GLY A 191 4.31 -13.75 -4.43
C GLY A 191 5.74 -13.39 -4.85
N ARG A 192 6.60 -13.06 -3.89
CA ARG A 192 8.02 -12.74 -4.14
C ARG A 192 8.84 -13.95 -4.55
N LEU A 193 8.59 -15.11 -3.94
CA LEU A 193 9.42 -16.30 -4.11
C LEU A 193 8.95 -17.17 -5.27
N GLN A 194 7.70 -17.64 -5.25
CA GLN A 194 7.19 -18.62 -6.20
C GLN A 194 6.60 -17.95 -7.43
N VAL A 195 5.69 -16.98 -7.24
CA VAL A 195 4.96 -16.38 -8.36
C VAL A 195 5.89 -15.54 -9.24
N SER A 196 6.86 -14.85 -8.64
CA SER A 196 7.85 -14.10 -9.40
C SER A 196 8.72 -14.98 -10.29
N SER A 197 9.02 -16.22 -9.86
CA SER A 197 9.78 -17.20 -10.67
C SER A 197 8.89 -17.98 -11.65
N CYS A 198 7.61 -18.15 -11.33
CA CYS A 198 6.63 -18.82 -12.18
C CYS A 198 5.33 -18.00 -12.20
N PRO A 199 5.21 -16.97 -13.08
CA PRO A 199 4.09 -16.04 -13.06
C PRO A 199 2.73 -16.72 -13.08
N GLY A 200 2.55 -17.78 -13.88
CA GLY A 200 1.28 -18.52 -13.96
C GLY A 200 0.79 -19.09 -12.63
N SER A 201 1.67 -19.27 -11.63
CA SER A 201 1.30 -19.79 -10.32
C SER A 201 0.50 -18.80 -9.44
N TYR A 202 0.31 -17.55 -9.88
CA TYR A 202 -0.51 -16.58 -9.13
C TYR A 202 -1.93 -17.10 -8.89
N ARG A 203 -2.46 -17.89 -9.84
CA ARG A 203 -3.86 -18.31 -9.86
C ARG A 203 -4.19 -19.25 -8.71
N GLU A 204 -3.29 -20.16 -8.34
CA GLU A 204 -3.48 -21.07 -7.23
C GLU A 204 -3.45 -20.34 -5.88
N PHE A 205 -2.60 -19.31 -5.75
CA PHE A 205 -2.58 -18.45 -4.55
C PHE A 205 -3.81 -17.57 -4.48
N ALA A 206 -4.26 -17.01 -5.60
CA ALA A 206 -5.50 -16.24 -5.68
C ALA A 206 -6.73 -17.09 -5.37
N GLU A 207 -6.81 -18.31 -5.89
CA GLU A 207 -7.90 -19.25 -5.56
C GLU A 207 -7.90 -19.57 -4.07
N LEU A 208 -6.73 -19.86 -3.49
CA LEU A 208 -6.61 -20.12 -2.05
C LEU A 208 -7.04 -18.91 -1.22
N PHE A 209 -6.63 -17.70 -1.62
CA PHE A 209 -7.04 -16.45 -0.98
C PHE A 209 -8.56 -16.29 -1.04
N CYS A 210 -9.17 -16.51 -2.21
CA CYS A 210 -10.62 -16.39 -2.38
C CYS A 210 -11.41 -17.38 -1.53
N ARG A 211 -10.86 -18.56 -1.23
CA ARG A 211 -11.49 -19.53 -0.30
C ARG A 211 -11.52 -19.05 1.14
N PHE A 212 -10.58 -18.19 1.54
CA PHE A 212 -10.53 -17.56 2.87
C PHE A 212 -11.08 -16.14 2.87
N TYR A 213 -11.70 -15.70 1.79
CA TYR A 213 -12.05 -14.30 1.61
C TYR A 213 -12.95 -13.78 2.73
N SER A 214 -12.53 -12.68 3.33
CA SER A 214 -13.36 -11.79 4.13
C SER A 214 -13.03 -10.34 3.77
N PRO A 215 -13.93 -9.38 4.01
CA PRO A 215 -13.64 -7.96 3.82
C PRO A 215 -12.37 -7.51 4.58
N GLU A 216 -12.19 -7.98 5.82
CA GLU A 216 -11.02 -7.67 6.65
C GLU A 216 -9.73 -8.26 6.08
N LEU A 217 -9.78 -9.51 5.58
CA LEU A 217 -8.64 -10.13 4.95
C LEU A 217 -8.19 -9.35 3.70
N MET A 218 -9.15 -8.95 2.87
CA MET A 218 -8.87 -8.19 1.66
C MET A 218 -8.34 -6.78 1.97
N GLU A 219 -8.94 -6.08 2.93
CA GLU A 219 -8.50 -4.76 3.37
C GLU A 219 -7.05 -4.81 3.87
N TYR A 220 -6.75 -5.75 4.77
CA TYR A 220 -5.40 -5.96 5.29
C TYR A 220 -4.41 -6.32 4.17
N PHE A 221 -4.82 -7.20 3.25
CA PHE A 221 -3.98 -7.60 2.12
C PHE A 221 -3.60 -6.42 1.23
N ARG A 222 -4.55 -5.56 0.86
CA ARG A 222 -4.30 -4.38 0.03
C ARG A 222 -3.29 -3.45 0.69
N VAL A 223 -3.51 -3.11 1.95
CA VAL A 223 -2.63 -2.17 2.67
C VAL A 223 -1.20 -2.69 2.73
N ILE A 224 -1.02 -3.94 3.16
CA ILE A 224 0.32 -4.55 3.22
C ILE A 224 0.91 -4.71 1.81
N LEU A 225 0.11 -5.03 0.79
CA LEU A 225 0.58 -5.10 -0.59
C LEU A 225 1.09 -3.74 -1.09
N PHE A 226 0.35 -2.65 -0.86
CA PHE A 226 0.67 -1.32 -1.39
C PHE A 226 1.81 -0.63 -0.64
N THR A 227 1.99 -0.92 0.65
CA THR A 227 2.98 -0.24 1.50
C THR A 227 4.30 -1.00 1.64
N LYS A 228 4.33 -2.29 1.30
CA LYS A 228 5.54 -3.10 1.48
C LYS A 228 6.48 -3.00 0.28
N ASP A 229 7.75 -2.71 0.57
CA ASP A 229 8.82 -2.59 -0.43
C ASP A 229 8.88 -3.77 -1.38
N ALA A 230 9.02 -3.48 -2.68
CA ALA A 230 9.15 -4.47 -3.73
C ALA A 230 10.29 -4.09 -4.68
N SER A 231 10.92 -5.11 -5.27
CA SER A 231 11.89 -4.94 -6.35
C SER A 231 11.23 -5.14 -7.71
N ALA A 232 11.87 -4.65 -8.78
CA ALA A 232 11.43 -4.92 -10.15
C ALA A 232 11.24 -6.43 -10.44
N SER A 233 12.09 -7.28 -9.85
CA SER A 233 12.03 -8.74 -10.00
C SER A 233 10.86 -9.40 -9.26
N THR A 234 10.27 -8.74 -8.26
CA THR A 234 9.26 -9.36 -7.37
C THR A 234 7.87 -8.71 -7.45
N ILE A 235 7.80 -7.48 -7.94
CA ILE A 235 6.56 -6.69 -7.89
C ILE A 235 5.42 -7.33 -8.69
N LYS A 236 5.72 -7.93 -9.86
CA LYS A 236 4.71 -8.66 -10.64
C LYS A 236 4.16 -9.86 -9.91
N GLY A 237 5.01 -10.59 -9.16
CA GLY A 237 4.56 -11.77 -8.46
C GLY A 237 3.60 -11.45 -7.31
N ILE A 238 3.86 -10.37 -6.56
CA ILE A 238 2.96 -9.95 -5.47
C ILE A 238 1.64 -9.35 -6.00
N TYR A 239 1.70 -8.48 -7.02
CA TYR A 239 0.50 -7.90 -7.63
C TYR A 239 -0.29 -8.92 -8.44
N GLY A 240 0.37 -9.92 -9.03
CA GLY A 240 -0.29 -10.98 -9.77
C GLY A 240 -1.28 -11.77 -8.91
N ILE A 241 -0.96 -12.01 -7.63
CA ILE A 241 -1.91 -12.64 -6.71
C ILE A 241 -3.13 -11.74 -6.49
N TYR A 242 -2.92 -10.46 -6.21
CA TYR A 242 -4.01 -9.49 -6.03
C TYR A 242 -4.91 -9.37 -7.25
N PHE A 243 -4.33 -9.24 -8.44
CA PHE A 243 -5.10 -9.21 -9.68
C PHE A 243 -5.82 -10.52 -9.94
N GLY A 244 -5.21 -11.66 -9.61
CA GLY A 244 -5.89 -12.96 -9.67
C GLY A 244 -7.10 -13.02 -8.72
N VAL A 245 -7.02 -12.42 -7.52
CA VAL A 245 -8.17 -12.35 -6.60
C VAL A 245 -9.29 -11.53 -7.23
N LEU A 246 -8.99 -10.35 -7.79
CA LEU A 246 -9.99 -9.53 -8.47
C LEU A 246 -10.61 -10.25 -9.69
N GLU A 247 -9.81 -11.01 -10.44
CA GLU A 247 -10.26 -11.81 -11.58
C GLU A 247 -11.25 -12.89 -11.13
N ILE A 248 -10.89 -13.70 -10.12
CA ILE A 248 -11.73 -14.80 -9.61
C ILE A 248 -13.04 -14.28 -8.99
N GLN A 249 -13.00 -13.11 -8.34
CA GLN A 249 -14.19 -12.47 -7.77
C GLN A 249 -15.01 -11.66 -8.78
N GLU A 250 -14.57 -11.58 -10.04
CA GLU A 250 -15.17 -10.72 -11.07
C GLU A 250 -15.32 -9.24 -10.65
N ASN A 251 -14.41 -8.75 -9.81
CA ASN A 251 -14.48 -7.40 -9.25
C ASN A 251 -13.90 -6.36 -10.22
N SER A 252 -14.65 -6.07 -11.29
CA SER A 252 -14.27 -5.11 -12.32
C SER A 252 -14.17 -3.67 -11.80
N ASP A 253 -14.97 -3.32 -10.79
CA ASP A 253 -15.03 -1.96 -10.25
C ASP A 253 -13.73 -1.60 -9.52
N GLU A 254 -13.24 -2.51 -8.66
CA GLU A 254 -11.95 -2.33 -7.98
C GLU A 254 -10.79 -2.40 -8.97
N ALA A 255 -10.85 -3.28 -9.98
CA ALA A 255 -9.86 -3.33 -11.04
C ALA A 255 -9.78 -2.00 -11.82
N TRP A 256 -10.93 -1.42 -12.16
CA TRP A 256 -11.02 -0.14 -12.85
C TRP A 256 -10.49 1.02 -11.99
N PHE A 257 -10.92 1.07 -10.72
CA PHE A 257 -10.46 2.07 -9.77
C PHE A 257 -8.94 2.00 -9.56
N PHE A 258 -8.40 0.78 -9.42
CA PHE A 258 -6.97 0.55 -9.27
C PHE A 258 -6.17 1.09 -10.46
N ILE A 259 -6.52 0.70 -11.69
CA ILE A 259 -5.74 1.13 -12.87
C ILE A 259 -5.86 2.63 -13.12
N ALA A 260 -7.04 3.22 -12.87
CA ALA A 260 -7.22 4.66 -12.94
C ALA A 260 -6.31 5.39 -11.94
N SER A 261 -6.20 4.88 -10.71
CA SER A 261 -5.30 5.46 -9.70
C SER A 261 -3.84 5.43 -10.15
N VAL A 262 -3.36 4.30 -10.66
CA VAL A 262 -1.96 4.16 -11.11
C VAL A 262 -1.67 5.06 -12.32
N LEU A 263 -2.57 5.12 -13.30
CA LEU A 263 -2.37 5.90 -14.53
C LEU A 263 -2.53 7.41 -14.34
N ASN A 264 -3.21 7.84 -13.27
CA ASN A 264 -3.33 9.25 -12.89
C ASN A 264 -2.22 9.70 -11.92
N SER A 265 -1.27 8.81 -11.62
CA SER A 265 -0.13 9.10 -10.73
C SER A 265 1.15 9.28 -11.52
N ARG A 266 2.15 9.91 -10.91
CA ARG A 266 3.48 10.03 -11.51
C ARG A 266 4.06 8.64 -11.77
N GLN A 267 4.46 8.37 -13.02
CA GLN A 267 5.03 7.08 -13.38
C GLN A 267 6.40 6.85 -12.70
N ASN A 268 6.66 5.60 -12.33
CA ASN A 268 8.01 5.13 -12.02
C ASN A 268 8.28 3.76 -12.66
N GLU A 269 9.51 3.25 -12.52
CA GLU A 269 9.88 1.97 -13.12
C GLU A 269 9.01 0.81 -12.62
N LEU A 270 8.66 0.80 -11.34
CA LEU A 270 7.85 -0.24 -10.72
C LEU A 270 6.39 -0.20 -11.20
N SER A 271 5.81 0.98 -11.38
CA SER A 271 4.43 1.15 -11.87
C SER A 271 4.28 0.61 -13.29
N CYS A 272 5.33 0.68 -14.13
CA CYS A 272 5.36 0.07 -15.45
C CYS A 272 5.12 -1.45 -15.38
N TYR A 273 5.85 -2.14 -14.51
CA TYR A 273 5.70 -3.58 -14.31
C TYR A 273 4.34 -3.97 -13.76
N VAL A 274 3.76 -3.13 -12.89
CA VAL A 274 2.41 -3.34 -12.34
C VAL A 274 1.34 -3.16 -13.41
N VAL A 275 1.43 -2.13 -14.25
CA VAL A 275 0.50 -1.93 -15.38
C VAL A 275 0.58 -3.09 -16.38
N GLU A 276 1.79 -3.57 -16.70
CA GLU A 276 1.96 -4.78 -17.52
C GLU A 276 1.28 -6.00 -16.89
N CYS A 277 1.50 -6.24 -15.60
CA CYS A 277 0.89 -7.33 -14.87
C CYS A 277 -0.64 -7.20 -14.84
N PHE A 278 -1.16 -5.99 -14.61
CA PHE A 278 -2.58 -5.68 -14.61
C PHE A 278 -3.25 -6.09 -15.91
N PHE A 279 -2.76 -5.59 -17.06
CA PHE A 279 -3.38 -5.92 -18.35
C PHE A 279 -3.22 -7.39 -18.71
N SER A 280 -2.14 -8.05 -18.26
CA SER A 280 -1.94 -9.48 -18.53
C SER A 280 -2.95 -10.40 -17.82
N ILE A 281 -3.52 -9.95 -16.69
CA ILE A 281 -4.45 -10.74 -15.85
C ILE A 281 -5.89 -10.19 -15.98
N LEU A 282 -6.08 -8.90 -15.77
CA LEU A 282 -7.40 -8.26 -15.70
C LEU A 282 -7.87 -7.65 -17.02
N GLY A 283 -7.03 -7.65 -18.06
CA GLY A 283 -7.40 -7.13 -19.38
C GLY A 283 -8.64 -7.82 -19.96
N ASP A 284 -8.71 -9.15 -19.86
CA ASP A 284 -9.83 -9.93 -20.37
C ASP A 284 -11.12 -9.67 -19.57
N LEU A 285 -11.02 -9.49 -18.25
CA LEU A 285 -12.14 -9.13 -17.38
C LEU A 285 -12.73 -7.76 -17.81
N LEU A 286 -11.90 -6.73 -17.89
CA LEU A 286 -12.36 -5.39 -18.24
C LEU A 286 -12.87 -5.32 -19.69
N PHE A 287 -12.22 -6.01 -20.62
CA PHE A 287 -12.69 -6.09 -22.01
C PHE A 287 -14.09 -6.70 -22.10
N ARG A 288 -14.37 -7.75 -21.31
CA ARG A 288 -15.67 -8.42 -21.26
C ARG A 288 -16.76 -7.53 -20.64
N VAL A 289 -16.45 -6.87 -19.52
CA VAL A 289 -17.44 -6.10 -18.73
C VAL A 289 -17.68 -4.71 -19.29
N CYS A 290 -16.63 -4.01 -19.72
CA CYS A 290 -16.67 -2.59 -20.10
C CYS A 290 -15.90 -2.31 -21.39
N ARG A 291 -16.22 -3.04 -22.47
CA ARG A 291 -15.50 -3.04 -23.75
C ARG A 291 -15.16 -1.65 -24.30
N THR A 292 -16.14 -0.74 -24.41
CA THR A 292 -15.91 0.60 -24.96
C THR A 292 -15.00 1.46 -24.07
N PRO A 293 -15.26 1.58 -22.74
CA PRO A 293 -14.30 2.18 -21.82
C PRO A 293 -12.91 1.54 -21.88
N PHE A 294 -12.81 0.21 -21.95
CA PHE A 294 -11.54 -0.50 -22.03
C PHE A 294 -10.70 -0.09 -23.25
N PHE A 295 -11.33 0.06 -24.43
CA PHE A 295 -10.63 0.58 -25.61
C PHE A 295 -10.08 2.00 -25.38
N LYS A 296 -10.86 2.88 -24.75
CA LYS A 296 -10.39 4.23 -24.41
C LYS A 296 -9.23 4.20 -23.42
N LEU A 297 -9.28 3.29 -22.45
CA LEU A 297 -8.19 3.08 -21.49
C LEU A 297 -6.90 2.65 -22.19
N VAL A 298 -6.96 1.70 -23.13
CA VAL A 298 -5.77 1.27 -23.88
C VAL A 298 -5.23 2.39 -24.76
N GLU A 299 -6.09 3.13 -25.46
CA GLU A 299 -5.66 4.28 -26.26
C GLU A 299 -5.03 5.37 -25.39
N TYR A 300 -5.57 5.61 -24.19
CA TYR A 300 -4.96 6.50 -23.21
C TYR A 300 -3.56 6.02 -22.81
N VAL A 301 -3.40 4.73 -22.50
CA VAL A 301 -2.09 4.15 -22.13
C VAL A 301 -1.10 4.29 -23.29
N LYS A 302 -1.49 3.97 -24.53
CA LYS A 302 -0.62 4.11 -25.70
C LYS A 302 -0.22 5.57 -25.96
N LYS A 303 -1.14 6.51 -25.80
CA LYS A 303 -0.91 7.92 -26.14
C LYS A 303 -0.12 8.67 -25.06
N TYR A 304 -0.46 8.46 -23.80
CA TYR A 304 0.07 9.25 -22.69
C TYR A 304 1.07 8.46 -21.85
N TYR A 305 0.72 7.24 -21.42
CA TYR A 305 1.58 6.47 -20.51
C TYR A 305 2.85 5.92 -21.19
N PHE A 306 2.77 5.51 -22.46
CA PHE A 306 3.93 5.04 -23.22
C PHE A 306 4.94 6.15 -23.56
N ALA A 307 4.48 7.41 -23.64
CA ALA A 307 5.35 8.53 -23.95
C ALA A 307 6.35 8.81 -22.81
N GLU A 308 5.96 8.54 -21.57
CA GLU A 308 6.78 8.75 -20.38
C GLU A 308 7.59 7.49 -19.99
N MET A 309 7.26 6.34 -20.59
CA MET A 309 7.80 5.03 -20.22
C MET A 309 9.23 4.82 -20.73
N SER A 310 10.20 4.72 -19.82
CA SER A 310 11.59 4.43 -20.15
C SER A 310 11.90 2.95 -20.38
N ASN A 311 11.03 2.04 -19.92
CA ASN A 311 11.25 0.60 -19.96
C ASN A 311 10.76 -0.03 -21.27
N GLU A 312 11.60 0.00 -22.31
CA GLU A 312 11.27 -0.51 -23.64
C GLU A 312 10.75 -1.96 -23.66
N PRO A 313 11.39 -2.92 -22.97
CA PRO A 313 10.89 -4.30 -22.96
C PRO A 313 9.47 -4.43 -22.38
N CYS A 314 9.14 -3.62 -21.35
CA CYS A 314 7.81 -3.59 -20.76
C CYS A 314 6.78 -3.00 -21.72
N ARG A 315 7.15 -1.94 -22.45
CA ARG A 315 6.32 -1.35 -23.51
C ARG A 315 5.98 -2.35 -24.61
N ILE A 316 6.97 -3.10 -25.11
CA ILE A 316 6.76 -4.12 -26.15
C ILE A 316 5.79 -5.21 -25.67
N ARG A 317 5.94 -5.70 -24.43
CA ARG A 317 5.02 -6.71 -23.86
C ARG A 317 3.61 -6.17 -23.69
N LEU A 318 3.45 -4.93 -23.23
CA LEU A 318 2.14 -4.26 -23.16
C LEU A 318 1.48 -4.15 -24.53
N SER A 319 2.22 -3.70 -25.56
CA SER A 319 1.70 -3.65 -26.94
C SER A 319 1.26 -5.03 -27.43
N SER A 320 2.03 -6.08 -27.13
CA SER A 320 1.64 -7.46 -27.48
C SER A 320 0.38 -7.93 -26.75
N ILE A 321 0.15 -7.48 -25.52
CA ILE A 321 -1.10 -7.75 -24.80
C ILE A 321 -2.26 -7.02 -25.49
N PHE A 322 -2.08 -5.75 -25.85
CA PHE A 322 -3.12 -4.95 -26.52
C PHE A 322 -3.52 -5.50 -27.88
N ALA A 323 -2.57 -6.06 -28.64
CA ALA A 323 -2.84 -6.69 -29.93
C ALA A 323 -3.88 -7.84 -29.85
N ARG A 324 -3.98 -8.52 -28.70
CA ARG A 324 -4.99 -9.57 -28.47
C ARG A 324 -6.43 -9.07 -28.56
N TYR A 325 -6.64 -7.77 -28.34
CA TYR A 325 -7.95 -7.11 -28.39
C TYR A 325 -8.25 -6.47 -29.76
N GLY A 326 -7.40 -6.70 -30.76
CA GLY A 326 -7.55 -6.16 -32.12
C GLY A 326 -7.11 -4.70 -32.25
N MET A 327 -6.06 -4.30 -31.51
CA MET A 327 -5.58 -2.92 -31.38
C MET A 327 -4.09 -2.75 -31.64
#